data_AF-A0A9X3XI07-F1
#
_entry.id   AF-A0A9X3XI07-F1
#
_cell.length_a   1.000
_cell.length_b   1.000
_cell.length_c   1.000
_cell.angle_alpha   90.00
_cell.angle_beta   90.00
_cell.angle_gamma   90.00
#
_symmetry.space_group_name_H-M   'P 1'
#
loop_
_entity.id
_entity.type
_entity.pdbx_description
1 polymer ?
#
loop_
_entity_poly.entity_id
_entity_poly.type
_entity_poly.pdbx_seq_one_letter_code
_entity_poly.pdbx_strand_id
1 'polypeptide(L)'
;MSDTAVETAVAHLSPDARRLLWILTRALPPVPETLVEKVFARESVEDERFRQIGRMMAAFERMPPESRPEMPAMPEEVKRRIAALREAGEPESPDLEPLLGELVEARLMTRAPLLEGGAAMGLEATEAAAIAVAAWMEARPDERAGQDEAAVKVAFGERYGAAFVASVEGKVPGGTKEAGIEAGITATSYFLGAGAFAALASMFGEAVRAANDASIVGPVAGAVEEKGGLDALLGAFDAQNDALGHAGTLAALAGYHKDAGDLGKAIVLEQRSLAPLARLDNVVPRAIVHLRVSELLEVASRKEESAAHLAAAILYRALSGVDFRAEIRALVVRLGRDRGYTLPAAAALLEDPSFADLARFVQTKGVPVTDVQADLDALTAQLKQHIGV
;
A
#
# COMPACT_ATOMS: atom_id res chain seq x y z
N MET A 1 -35.51 -19.99 -4.52
CA MET A 1 -35.67 -21.44 -4.24
C MET A 1 -36.00 -21.60 -2.77
N SER A 2 -36.65 -22.68 -2.32
CA SER A 2 -36.76 -22.96 -0.88
C SER A 2 -35.41 -23.43 -0.33
N ASP A 3 -35.14 -23.22 0.96
CA ASP A 3 -33.86 -23.59 1.59
C ASP A 3 -33.51 -25.07 1.37
N THR A 4 -34.48 -25.97 1.54
CA THR A 4 -34.32 -27.41 1.28
C THR A 4 -33.96 -27.72 -0.18
N ALA A 5 -34.45 -26.94 -1.14
CA ALA A 5 -34.11 -27.12 -2.55
C ALA A 5 -32.67 -26.69 -2.83
N VAL A 6 -32.18 -25.64 -2.17
CA VAL A 6 -30.79 -25.17 -2.27
C VAL A 6 -29.84 -26.20 -1.66
N GLU A 7 -30.13 -26.70 -0.46
CA GLU A 7 -29.33 -27.75 0.19
C GLU A 7 -29.26 -29.01 -0.67
N THR A 8 -30.38 -29.41 -1.27
CA THR A 8 -30.44 -30.53 -2.19
C THR A 8 -29.58 -30.26 -3.43
N ALA A 9 -29.66 -29.07 -4.02
CA ALA A 9 -28.86 -28.71 -5.18
C ALA A 9 -27.35 -28.76 -4.85
N VAL A 10 -26.92 -28.21 -3.72
CA VAL A 10 -25.51 -28.28 -3.27
C VAL A 10 -25.05 -29.73 -3.10
N ALA A 11 -25.88 -30.59 -2.52
CA ALA A 11 -25.54 -32.00 -2.32
C ALA A 11 -25.33 -32.78 -3.64
N HIS A 12 -25.96 -32.37 -4.74
CA HIS A 12 -25.86 -33.02 -6.05
C HIS A 12 -24.68 -32.53 -6.92
N LEU A 13 -24.06 -31.41 -6.55
CA LEU A 13 -22.88 -30.90 -7.25
C LEU A 13 -21.70 -31.89 -7.20
N SER A 14 -20.78 -31.80 -8.16
CA SER A 14 -19.48 -32.43 -8.01
C SER A 14 -18.68 -31.82 -6.83
N PRO A 15 -17.74 -32.55 -6.21
CA PRO A 15 -16.89 -31.99 -5.13
C PRO A 15 -16.15 -30.71 -5.56
N ASP A 16 -15.68 -30.66 -6.80
CA ASP A 16 -14.97 -29.49 -7.34
C ASP A 16 -15.92 -28.31 -7.59
N ALA A 17 -17.16 -28.55 -8.07
CA ALA A 17 -18.17 -27.50 -8.19
C ALA A 17 -18.60 -26.95 -6.82
N ARG A 18 -18.71 -27.81 -5.79
CA ARG A 18 -18.93 -27.35 -4.41
C ARG A 18 -17.77 -26.51 -3.89
N ARG A 19 -16.52 -26.93 -4.14
CA ARG A 19 -15.33 -26.17 -3.77
C ARG A 19 -15.30 -24.80 -4.46
N LEU A 20 -15.62 -24.76 -5.75
CA LEU A 20 -15.72 -23.53 -6.52
C LEU A 20 -16.80 -22.60 -5.95
N LEU A 21 -18.00 -23.12 -5.70
CA LEU A 21 -19.09 -22.36 -5.08
C LEU A 21 -18.67 -21.83 -3.70
N TRP A 22 -18.02 -22.64 -2.89
CA TRP A 22 -17.53 -22.22 -1.58
C TRP A 22 -16.53 -21.06 -1.70
N ILE A 23 -15.53 -21.17 -2.59
CA ILE A 23 -14.57 -20.10 -2.88
C ILE A 23 -15.29 -18.80 -3.31
N LEU A 24 -16.22 -18.91 -4.26
CA LEU A 24 -17.00 -17.79 -4.78
C LEU A 24 -17.81 -17.09 -3.68
N THR A 25 -18.41 -17.86 -2.77
CA THR A 25 -19.23 -17.30 -1.68
C THR A 25 -18.40 -16.65 -0.56
N ARG A 26 -17.06 -16.76 -0.62
CA ARG A 26 -16.13 -16.04 0.26
C ARG A 26 -15.51 -14.81 -0.40
N ALA A 27 -15.82 -14.61 -1.67
CA ALA A 27 -15.51 -13.40 -2.38
C ALA A 27 -16.56 -12.30 -2.09
N LEU A 28 -16.22 -11.06 -2.45
CA LEU A 28 -17.12 -9.92 -2.55
C LEU A 28 -17.63 -9.87 -4.00
N PRO A 29 -18.88 -10.30 -4.26
CA PRO A 29 -19.43 -10.31 -5.60
C PRO A 29 -19.70 -8.87 -6.11
N PRO A 30 -19.73 -8.68 -7.44
CA PRO A 30 -19.45 -9.67 -8.47
C PRO A 30 -17.94 -9.89 -8.67
N VAL A 31 -17.53 -11.15 -8.91
CA VAL A 31 -16.11 -11.52 -9.05
C VAL A 31 -15.77 -11.84 -10.51
N PRO A 32 -14.68 -11.28 -11.08
CA PRO A 32 -14.23 -11.66 -12.41
C PRO A 32 -13.87 -13.15 -12.52
N GLU A 33 -14.30 -13.84 -13.57
CA GLU A 33 -14.01 -15.27 -13.77
C GLU A 33 -12.50 -15.59 -13.76
N THR A 34 -11.69 -14.77 -14.45
CA THR A 34 -10.22 -14.92 -14.52
C THR A 34 -9.54 -14.82 -13.16
N LEU A 35 -10.16 -14.13 -12.20
CA LEU A 35 -9.65 -14.03 -10.84
C LEU A 35 -9.91 -15.33 -10.06
N VAL A 36 -11.07 -15.93 -10.28
CA VAL A 36 -11.50 -17.16 -9.61
C VAL A 36 -10.67 -18.35 -10.03
N GLU A 37 -10.32 -18.46 -11.32
CA GLU A 37 -9.38 -19.47 -11.83
C GLU A 37 -8.07 -19.47 -11.03
N LYS A 38 -7.48 -18.28 -10.85
CA LYS A 38 -6.22 -18.13 -10.12
C LYS A 38 -6.33 -18.48 -8.65
N VAL A 39 -7.43 -18.08 -7.99
CA VAL A 39 -7.67 -18.41 -6.58
C VAL A 39 -7.92 -19.91 -6.39
N PHE A 40 -8.63 -20.54 -7.34
CA PHE A 40 -8.88 -21.97 -7.32
C PHE A 40 -7.59 -22.78 -7.51
N ALA A 41 -6.69 -22.34 -8.40
CA ALA A 41 -5.38 -22.96 -8.64
C ALA A 41 -4.38 -22.77 -7.48
N ARG A 42 -4.71 -21.91 -6.49
CA ARG A 42 -3.90 -21.64 -5.27
C ARG A 42 -2.51 -21.08 -5.54
N GLU A 43 -2.30 -20.55 -6.72
CA GLU A 43 -1.04 -19.88 -7.02
C GLU A 43 -1.06 -18.49 -6.37
N SER A 44 -0.02 -18.18 -5.60
CA SER A 44 0.18 -16.82 -5.05
C SER A 44 0.56 -15.85 -6.17
N VAL A 45 0.29 -14.56 -5.97
CA VAL A 45 0.74 -13.52 -6.92
C VAL A 45 2.27 -13.53 -7.07
N GLU A 46 2.97 -13.76 -5.97
CA GLU A 46 4.43 -13.78 -5.93
C GLU A 46 5.00 -14.94 -6.74
N ASP A 47 4.44 -16.14 -6.61
CA ASP A 47 4.90 -17.30 -7.37
C ASP A 47 4.62 -17.14 -8.87
N GLU A 48 3.47 -16.58 -9.26
CA GLU A 48 3.18 -16.25 -10.66
C GLU A 48 4.25 -15.27 -11.21
N ARG A 49 4.63 -14.24 -10.43
CA ARG A 49 5.67 -13.27 -10.80
C ARG A 49 7.03 -13.95 -10.96
N PHE A 50 7.43 -14.83 -10.05
CA PHE A 50 8.67 -15.57 -10.16
C PHE A 50 8.68 -16.53 -11.36
N ARG A 51 7.57 -17.20 -11.66
CA ARG A 51 7.44 -18.00 -12.89
C ARG A 51 7.59 -17.14 -14.14
N GLN A 52 6.96 -15.97 -14.17
CA GLN A 52 7.09 -15.04 -15.29
C GLN A 52 8.54 -14.60 -15.50
N ILE A 53 9.25 -14.24 -14.42
CA ILE A 53 10.68 -13.91 -14.46
C ILE A 53 11.48 -15.12 -14.97
N GLY A 54 11.21 -16.32 -14.46
CA GLY A 54 11.87 -17.56 -14.92
C GLY A 54 11.66 -17.84 -16.41
N ARG A 55 10.45 -17.63 -16.93
CA ARG A 55 10.14 -17.75 -18.38
C ARG A 55 10.89 -16.71 -19.20
N MET A 56 10.95 -15.47 -18.72
CA MET A 56 11.72 -14.39 -19.37
C MET A 56 13.22 -14.72 -19.41
N MET A 57 13.78 -15.19 -18.31
CA MET A 57 15.19 -15.59 -18.24
C MET A 57 15.51 -16.75 -19.19
N ALA A 58 14.67 -17.78 -19.21
CA ALA A 58 14.82 -18.89 -20.14
C ALA A 58 14.73 -18.44 -21.62
N ALA A 59 13.94 -17.40 -21.92
CA ALA A 59 13.90 -16.80 -23.25
C ALA A 59 15.22 -16.07 -23.58
N PHE A 60 15.80 -15.32 -22.65
CA PHE A 60 17.09 -14.65 -22.83
C PHE A 60 18.24 -15.64 -23.00
N GLU A 61 18.24 -16.76 -22.28
CA GLU A 61 19.26 -17.80 -22.43
C GLU A 61 19.27 -18.41 -23.85
N ARG A 62 18.12 -18.45 -24.52
CA ARG A 62 18.00 -18.90 -25.92
C ARG A 62 18.49 -17.87 -26.95
N MET A 63 18.68 -16.61 -26.55
CA MET A 63 19.23 -15.58 -27.43
C MET A 63 20.75 -15.74 -27.57
N PRO A 64 21.33 -15.37 -28.72
CA PRO A 64 22.78 -15.29 -28.89
C PRO A 64 23.41 -14.38 -27.82
N PRO A 65 24.58 -14.72 -27.25
CA PRO A 65 25.21 -13.96 -26.16
C PRO A 65 25.31 -12.45 -26.42
N GLU A 66 25.61 -12.08 -27.66
CA GLU A 66 25.72 -10.70 -28.14
C GLU A 66 24.40 -9.91 -28.18
N SER A 67 23.27 -10.60 -28.14
CA SER A 67 21.91 -10.01 -28.16
C SER A 67 21.21 -10.09 -26.80
N ARG A 68 21.87 -10.64 -25.78
CA ARG A 68 21.28 -10.77 -24.45
C ARG A 68 21.24 -9.39 -23.78
N PRO A 69 20.09 -8.99 -23.21
CA PRO A 69 20.03 -7.76 -22.44
C PRO A 69 20.94 -7.88 -21.22
N GLU A 70 21.62 -6.79 -20.88
CA GLU A 70 22.34 -6.70 -19.61
C GLU A 70 21.32 -6.79 -18.48
N MET A 71 21.41 -7.85 -17.68
CA MET A 71 20.49 -8.05 -16.57
C MET A 71 21.10 -7.53 -15.27
N PRO A 72 20.31 -6.85 -14.42
CA PRO A 72 20.75 -6.54 -13.08
C PRO A 72 21.05 -7.83 -12.30
N ALA A 73 22.02 -7.76 -11.39
CA ALA A 73 22.39 -8.90 -10.56
C ALA A 73 21.17 -9.37 -9.74
N MET A 74 20.79 -10.63 -9.93
CA MET A 74 19.67 -11.24 -9.22
C MET A 74 20.14 -11.85 -7.89
N PRO A 75 19.46 -11.59 -6.77
CA PRO A 75 19.77 -12.24 -5.49
C PRO A 75 19.66 -13.77 -5.57
N GLU A 76 20.53 -14.48 -4.86
CA GLU A 76 20.57 -15.96 -4.87
C GLU A 76 19.28 -16.60 -4.35
N GLU A 77 18.60 -15.94 -3.42
CA GLU A 77 17.30 -16.38 -2.93
C GLU A 77 16.24 -16.40 -4.05
N VAL A 78 16.18 -15.35 -4.86
CA VAL A 78 15.27 -15.26 -6.00
C VAL A 78 15.59 -16.35 -7.03
N LYS A 79 16.87 -16.58 -7.33
CA LYS A 79 17.29 -17.67 -8.25
C LYS A 79 16.83 -19.04 -7.75
N ARG A 80 17.02 -19.32 -6.45
CA ARG A 80 16.57 -20.57 -5.82
C ARG A 80 15.05 -20.72 -5.89
N ARG A 81 14.29 -19.65 -5.63
CA ARG A 81 12.83 -19.68 -5.71
C ARG A 81 12.35 -19.98 -7.13
N ILE A 82 12.92 -19.32 -8.14
CA ILE A 82 12.60 -19.57 -9.56
C ILE A 82 12.92 -21.01 -9.96
N ALA A 83 14.08 -21.53 -9.55
CA ALA A 83 14.47 -22.92 -9.84
C ALA A 83 13.48 -23.93 -9.22
N ALA A 84 13.10 -23.73 -7.95
CA ALA A 84 12.13 -24.58 -7.28
C ALA A 84 10.75 -24.57 -7.96
N LEU A 85 10.25 -23.40 -8.37
CA LEU A 85 8.99 -23.29 -9.10
C LEU A 85 9.05 -23.96 -10.47
N ARG A 86 10.21 -23.89 -11.15
CA ARG A 86 10.42 -24.60 -12.42
C ARG A 86 10.36 -26.11 -12.24
N GLU A 87 10.93 -26.64 -11.16
CA GLU A 87 10.88 -28.07 -10.83
C GLU A 87 9.48 -28.53 -10.44
N ALA A 88 8.70 -27.69 -9.76
CA ALA A 88 7.33 -27.99 -9.36
C ALA A 88 6.34 -28.09 -10.54
N GLY A 89 6.71 -27.61 -11.74
CA GLY A 89 5.79 -27.56 -12.88
C GLY A 89 4.72 -26.47 -12.74
N GLU A 90 3.87 -26.28 -13.75
CA GLU A 90 2.76 -25.33 -13.69
C GLU A 90 1.68 -25.84 -12.71
N PRO A 91 1.00 -24.96 -11.97
CA PRO A 91 -0.08 -25.37 -11.08
C PRO A 91 -1.19 -26.06 -11.86
N GLU A 92 -1.80 -27.09 -11.28
CA GLU A 92 -2.99 -27.70 -11.86
C GLU A 92 -4.13 -26.68 -11.89
N SER A 93 -4.51 -26.24 -13.09
CA SER A 93 -5.70 -25.43 -13.30
C SER A 93 -6.77 -26.30 -13.94
N PRO A 94 -7.83 -26.69 -13.21
CA PRO A 94 -8.95 -27.38 -13.83
C PRO A 94 -9.67 -26.43 -14.79
N ASP A 95 -10.30 -27.02 -15.80
CA ASP A 95 -11.26 -26.31 -16.64
C ASP A 95 -12.46 -25.92 -15.77
N LEU A 96 -12.64 -24.62 -15.54
CA LEU A 96 -13.74 -24.12 -14.71
C LEU A 96 -15.07 -24.08 -15.45
N GLU A 97 -15.09 -24.10 -16.79
CA GLU A 97 -16.32 -23.92 -17.55
C GLU A 97 -17.38 -24.99 -17.25
N PRO A 98 -17.04 -26.30 -17.18
CA PRO A 98 -17.99 -27.33 -16.78
C PRO A 98 -18.53 -27.11 -15.36
N LEU A 99 -17.66 -26.73 -14.42
CA LEU A 99 -18.03 -26.52 -13.02
C LEU A 99 -18.98 -25.33 -12.87
N LEU A 100 -18.68 -24.22 -13.54
CA LEU A 100 -19.55 -23.04 -13.55
C LEU A 100 -20.89 -23.36 -14.24
N GLY A 101 -20.89 -24.20 -15.28
CA GLY A 101 -22.09 -24.74 -15.91
C GLY A 101 -23.00 -25.45 -14.90
N GLU A 102 -22.45 -26.38 -14.11
CA GLU A 102 -23.19 -27.06 -13.02
C GLU A 102 -23.84 -26.05 -12.05
N LEU A 103 -23.10 -25.02 -11.64
CA LEU A 103 -23.58 -24.02 -10.67
C LEU A 103 -24.72 -23.15 -11.24
N VAL A 104 -24.62 -22.76 -12.51
CA VAL A 104 -25.65 -21.97 -13.20
C VAL A 104 -26.90 -22.82 -13.46
N GLU A 105 -26.75 -24.06 -13.92
CA GLU A 105 -27.87 -24.99 -14.14
C GLU A 105 -28.62 -25.28 -12.83
N ALA A 106 -27.89 -25.44 -11.73
CA ALA A 106 -28.44 -25.61 -10.39
C ALA A 106 -29.05 -24.32 -9.80
N ARG A 107 -28.94 -23.18 -10.50
CA ARG A 107 -29.41 -21.84 -10.08
C ARG A 107 -28.80 -21.37 -8.76
N LEU A 108 -27.60 -21.83 -8.43
CA LEU A 108 -26.88 -21.45 -7.22
C LEU A 108 -26.06 -20.16 -7.43
N MET A 109 -25.77 -19.84 -8.69
CA MET A 109 -24.98 -18.71 -9.14
C MET A 109 -25.55 -18.13 -10.44
N THR A 110 -25.29 -16.85 -10.68
CA THR A 110 -25.56 -16.17 -11.95
C THR A 110 -24.27 -15.61 -12.54
N ARG A 111 -24.18 -15.63 -13.88
CA ARG A 111 -23.17 -14.88 -14.64
C ARG A 111 -23.80 -13.59 -15.16
N ALA A 112 -23.19 -12.45 -14.86
CA ALA A 112 -23.65 -11.15 -15.33
C ALA A 112 -22.47 -10.29 -15.78
N PRO A 113 -22.62 -9.38 -16.76
CA PRO A 113 -21.55 -8.43 -17.09
C PRO A 113 -21.13 -7.63 -15.86
N LEU A 114 -19.81 -7.47 -15.64
CA LEU A 114 -19.28 -6.65 -14.53
C LEU A 114 -19.61 -5.16 -14.70
N LEU A 115 -19.75 -4.72 -15.95
CA LEU A 115 -20.12 -3.37 -16.33
C LEU A 115 -21.18 -3.44 -17.42
N GLU A 116 -22.09 -2.46 -17.44
CA GLU A 116 -23.12 -2.36 -18.47
C GLU A 116 -22.47 -2.25 -19.86
N GLY A 117 -22.76 -3.21 -20.74
CA GLY A 117 -22.17 -3.29 -22.09
C GLY A 117 -20.73 -3.83 -22.16
N GLY A 118 -20.15 -4.28 -21.05
CA GLY A 118 -18.81 -4.87 -21.00
C GLY A 118 -18.78 -6.36 -21.40
N ALA A 119 -17.64 -6.81 -21.94
CA ALA A 119 -17.40 -8.22 -22.27
C ALA A 119 -16.95 -9.08 -21.08
N ALA A 120 -16.50 -8.45 -19.99
CA ALA A 120 -16.03 -9.15 -18.80
C ALA A 120 -17.22 -9.62 -17.96
N MET A 121 -17.27 -10.93 -17.69
CA MET A 121 -18.32 -11.56 -16.90
C MET A 121 -17.93 -11.65 -15.42
N GLY A 122 -18.90 -11.35 -14.58
CA GLY A 122 -18.87 -11.45 -13.14
C GLY A 122 -19.69 -12.64 -12.67
N LEU A 123 -19.21 -13.27 -11.60
CA LEU A 123 -19.87 -14.37 -10.91
C LEU A 123 -20.50 -13.85 -9.61
N GLU A 124 -21.76 -14.20 -9.39
CA GLU A 124 -22.50 -13.87 -8.17
C GLU A 124 -23.24 -15.11 -7.68
N ALA A 125 -22.93 -15.56 -6.46
CA ALA A 125 -23.63 -16.64 -5.80
C ALA A 125 -24.79 -16.09 -4.97
N THR A 126 -25.90 -16.83 -4.90
CA THR A 126 -27.03 -16.43 -4.06
C THR A 126 -26.69 -16.57 -2.58
N GLU A 127 -27.26 -15.72 -1.72
CA GLU A 127 -27.06 -15.80 -0.26
C GLU A 127 -27.43 -17.18 0.31
N ALA A 128 -28.54 -17.77 -0.16
CA ALA A 128 -28.94 -19.11 0.24
C ALA A 128 -27.90 -20.17 -0.15
N ALA A 129 -27.29 -20.06 -1.35
CA ALA A 129 -26.22 -20.95 -1.78
C ALA A 129 -24.96 -20.79 -0.90
N ALA A 130 -24.62 -19.55 -0.51
CA ALA A 130 -23.51 -19.26 0.38
C ALA A 130 -23.67 -19.91 1.77
N ILE A 131 -24.87 -19.85 2.34
CA ILE A 131 -25.18 -20.50 3.63
C ILE A 131 -25.11 -22.02 3.49
N ALA A 132 -25.76 -22.58 2.46
CA ALA A 132 -25.83 -24.02 2.26
C ALA A 132 -24.44 -24.63 2.01
N VAL A 133 -23.62 -24.02 1.16
CA VAL A 133 -22.27 -24.52 0.86
C VAL A 133 -21.33 -24.35 2.05
N ALA A 134 -21.48 -23.29 2.86
CA ALA A 134 -20.70 -23.13 4.08
C ALA A 134 -21.01 -24.23 5.10
N ALA A 135 -22.29 -24.52 5.33
CA ALA A 135 -22.71 -25.61 6.20
C ALA A 135 -22.21 -26.97 5.70
N TRP A 136 -22.27 -27.20 4.38
CA TRP A 136 -21.73 -28.40 3.76
C TRP A 136 -20.23 -28.57 4.01
N MET A 137 -19.46 -27.50 3.77
CA MET A 137 -18.00 -27.51 3.88
C MET A 137 -17.53 -27.60 5.33
N GLU A 138 -18.32 -27.14 6.30
CA GLU A 138 -18.03 -27.34 7.74
C GLU A 138 -18.20 -28.80 8.17
N ALA A 139 -19.20 -29.49 7.61
CA ALA A 139 -19.36 -30.92 7.83
C ALA A 139 -18.32 -31.78 7.09
N ARG A 140 -17.66 -31.23 6.05
CA ARG A 140 -16.73 -31.94 5.15
C ARG A 140 -15.49 -31.08 4.83
N PRO A 141 -14.61 -30.83 5.82
CA PRO A 141 -13.45 -29.96 5.64
C PRO A 141 -12.43 -30.50 4.61
N ASP A 142 -12.43 -31.82 4.38
CA ASP A 142 -11.65 -32.52 3.37
C ASP A 142 -11.98 -32.08 1.93
N GLU A 143 -13.23 -31.70 1.64
CA GLU A 143 -13.63 -31.18 0.31
C GLU A 143 -13.07 -29.78 0.03
N ARG A 144 -12.58 -29.06 1.06
CA ARG A 144 -11.87 -27.78 0.89
C ARG A 144 -10.45 -27.98 0.34
N ALA A 145 -10.00 -29.24 0.25
CA ALA A 145 -8.66 -29.62 -0.17
C ALA A 145 -7.56 -28.87 0.61
N GLY A 146 -7.77 -28.63 1.91
CA GLY A 146 -6.80 -27.94 2.77
C GLY A 146 -6.82 -26.41 2.74
N GLN A 147 -7.77 -25.77 2.04
CA GLN A 147 -7.99 -24.33 2.16
C GLN A 147 -8.92 -24.02 3.33
N ASP A 148 -8.60 -22.94 4.04
CA ASP A 148 -9.53 -22.29 4.95
C ASP A 148 -10.05 -20.97 4.35
N GLU A 149 -11.03 -20.37 5.02
CA GLU A 149 -11.64 -19.12 4.54
C GLU A 149 -10.64 -17.95 4.52
N ALA A 150 -9.70 -17.91 5.46
CA ALA A 150 -8.70 -16.86 5.53
C ALA A 150 -7.76 -16.93 4.32
N ALA A 151 -7.31 -18.13 3.94
CA ALA A 151 -6.47 -18.36 2.77
C ALA A 151 -7.17 -17.96 1.47
N VAL A 152 -8.47 -18.25 1.32
CA VAL A 152 -9.25 -17.82 0.15
C VAL A 152 -9.33 -16.30 0.08
N LYS A 153 -9.63 -15.64 1.20
CA LYS A 153 -9.67 -14.17 1.27
C LYS A 153 -8.31 -13.55 0.98
N VAL A 154 -7.23 -14.10 1.52
CA VAL A 154 -5.85 -13.65 1.22
C VAL A 154 -5.56 -13.75 -0.27
N ALA A 155 -5.91 -14.88 -0.91
CA ALA A 155 -5.70 -15.06 -2.34
C ALA A 155 -6.45 -14.01 -3.18
N PHE A 156 -7.70 -13.69 -2.84
CA PHE A 156 -8.40 -12.58 -3.49
C PHE A 156 -7.74 -11.22 -3.19
N GLY A 157 -7.38 -10.98 -1.93
CA GLY A 157 -6.71 -9.76 -1.48
C GLY A 157 -5.41 -9.48 -2.22
N GLU A 158 -4.55 -10.48 -2.40
CA GLU A 158 -3.28 -10.37 -3.12
C GLU A 158 -3.49 -9.93 -4.57
N ARG A 159 -4.50 -10.48 -5.24
CA ARG A 159 -4.76 -10.23 -6.66
C ARG A 159 -5.32 -8.82 -6.88
N TYR A 160 -6.27 -8.40 -6.07
CA TYR A 160 -6.74 -7.01 -6.08
C TYR A 160 -5.63 -6.03 -5.64
N GLY A 161 -4.80 -6.43 -4.68
CA GLY A 161 -3.64 -5.66 -4.22
C GLY A 161 -2.60 -5.47 -5.33
N ALA A 162 -2.33 -6.52 -6.12
CA ALA A 162 -1.45 -6.45 -7.27
C ALA A 162 -1.98 -5.49 -8.35
N ALA A 163 -3.29 -5.51 -8.60
CA ALA A 163 -3.92 -4.55 -9.52
C ALA A 163 -3.80 -3.10 -9.01
N PHE A 164 -4.00 -2.89 -7.70
CA PHE A 164 -3.79 -1.59 -7.06
C PHE A 164 -2.35 -1.09 -7.19
N VAL A 165 -1.35 -1.93 -6.85
CA VAL A 165 0.07 -1.59 -6.99
C VAL A 165 0.42 -1.27 -8.45
N ALA A 166 -0.05 -2.07 -9.41
CA ALA A 166 0.18 -1.82 -10.83
C ALA A 166 -0.42 -0.47 -11.28
N SER A 167 -1.59 -0.09 -10.77
CA SER A 167 -2.18 1.23 -11.04
C SER A 167 -1.34 2.37 -10.48
N VAL A 168 -0.82 2.22 -9.25
CA VAL A 168 0.08 3.20 -8.62
C VAL A 168 1.37 3.39 -9.42
N GLU A 169 1.90 2.32 -10.00
CA GLU A 169 3.09 2.36 -10.86
C GLU A 169 2.83 2.92 -12.27
N GLY A 170 1.57 3.23 -12.61
CA GLY A 170 1.19 3.65 -13.97
C GLY A 170 1.33 2.54 -15.01
N LYS A 171 1.36 1.27 -14.59
CA LYS A 171 1.57 0.09 -15.45
C LYS A 171 0.27 -0.56 -15.93
N VAL A 172 -0.86 0.13 -15.82
CA VAL A 172 -2.16 -0.38 -16.32
C VAL A 172 -2.54 0.34 -17.60
N PRO A 173 -2.29 -0.24 -18.79
CA PRO A 173 -2.70 0.36 -20.06
C PRO A 173 -4.23 0.49 -20.12
N GLY A 174 -4.73 1.72 -20.22
CA GLY A 174 -6.17 2.00 -20.26
C GLY A 174 -6.90 1.87 -18.92
N GLY A 175 -6.20 1.59 -17.83
CA GLY A 175 -6.78 1.57 -16.48
C GLY A 175 -6.98 2.98 -15.94
N THR A 176 -8.12 3.22 -15.31
CA THR A 176 -8.39 4.50 -14.64
C THR A 176 -7.81 4.51 -13.23
N LYS A 177 -7.55 5.70 -12.71
CA LYS A 177 -7.12 5.90 -11.32
C LYS A 177 -8.14 5.32 -10.34
N GLU A 178 -9.41 5.51 -10.66
CA GLU A 178 -10.57 5.07 -9.89
C GLU A 178 -10.60 3.55 -9.76
N ALA A 179 -10.37 2.82 -10.87
CA ALA A 179 -10.30 1.35 -10.84
C ALA A 179 -9.15 0.84 -9.95
N GLY A 180 -8.00 1.55 -9.91
CA GLY A 180 -6.91 1.24 -9.00
C GLY A 180 -7.31 1.43 -7.53
N ILE A 181 -7.99 2.54 -7.22
CA ILE A 181 -8.50 2.81 -5.87
C ILE A 181 -9.52 1.75 -5.44
N GLU A 182 -10.48 1.41 -6.30
CA GLU A 182 -11.49 0.36 -6.04
C GLU A 182 -10.83 -1.00 -5.79
N ALA A 183 -9.83 -1.36 -6.58
CA ALA A 183 -9.04 -2.57 -6.36
C ALA A 183 -8.36 -2.55 -4.98
N GLY A 184 -7.74 -1.43 -4.59
CA GLY A 184 -7.09 -1.30 -3.28
C GLY A 184 -8.07 -1.39 -2.10
N ILE A 185 -9.25 -0.77 -2.21
CA ILE A 185 -10.31 -0.83 -1.19
C ILE A 185 -10.86 -2.27 -1.07
N THR A 186 -11.00 -2.94 -2.20
CA THR A 186 -11.45 -4.34 -2.26
C THR A 186 -10.41 -5.26 -1.63
N ALA A 187 -9.13 -5.11 -1.99
CA ALA A 187 -8.01 -5.84 -1.37
C ALA A 187 -7.97 -5.63 0.15
N THR A 188 -8.14 -4.38 0.60
CA THR A 188 -8.22 -4.03 2.02
C THR A 188 -9.33 -4.81 2.73
N SER A 189 -10.53 -4.87 2.14
CA SER A 189 -11.65 -5.60 2.73
C SER A 189 -11.34 -7.10 2.89
N TYR A 190 -10.67 -7.71 1.91
CA TYR A 190 -10.24 -9.09 1.99
C TYR A 190 -9.19 -9.33 3.07
N PHE A 191 -8.11 -8.54 3.09
CA PHE A 191 -7.04 -8.72 4.06
C PHE A 191 -7.52 -8.48 5.49
N LEU A 192 -8.34 -7.45 5.73
CA LEU A 192 -8.94 -7.21 7.06
C LEU A 192 -9.86 -8.36 7.46
N GLY A 193 -10.71 -8.84 6.55
CA GLY A 193 -11.60 -9.98 6.79
C GLY A 193 -10.88 -11.32 7.02
N ALA A 194 -9.60 -11.42 6.66
CA ALA A 194 -8.73 -12.57 6.91
C ALA A 194 -7.78 -12.37 8.11
N GLY A 195 -7.74 -11.17 8.71
CA GLY A 195 -6.72 -10.82 9.71
C GLY A 195 -5.29 -10.80 9.15
N ALA A 196 -5.13 -10.67 7.83
CA ALA A 196 -3.86 -10.79 7.12
C ALA A 196 -3.11 -9.44 7.05
N PHE A 197 -2.86 -8.83 8.21
CA PHE A 197 -2.24 -7.51 8.31
C PHE A 197 -0.82 -7.46 7.74
N ALA A 198 -0.08 -8.57 7.77
CA ALA A 198 1.24 -8.65 7.15
C ALA A 198 1.18 -8.49 5.62
N ALA A 199 0.21 -9.14 4.96
CA ALA A 199 0.01 -9.02 3.52
C ALA A 199 -0.50 -7.61 3.15
N LEU A 200 -1.40 -7.05 3.97
CA LEU A 200 -1.87 -5.67 3.81
C LEU A 200 -0.70 -4.67 3.94
N ALA A 201 0.18 -4.83 4.93
CA ALA A 201 1.37 -4.01 5.11
C ALA A 201 2.31 -4.11 3.90
N SER A 202 2.55 -5.33 3.38
CA SER A 202 3.36 -5.53 2.19
C SER A 202 2.79 -4.78 0.98
N MET A 203 1.48 -4.89 0.74
CA MET A 203 0.79 -4.19 -0.34
C MET A 203 0.96 -2.67 -0.22
N PHE A 204 0.69 -2.09 0.95
CA PHE A 204 0.88 -0.65 1.16
C PHE A 204 2.34 -0.22 1.06
N GLY A 205 3.27 -1.01 1.59
CA GLY A 205 4.70 -0.73 1.51
C GLY A 205 5.19 -0.70 0.07
N GLU A 206 4.74 -1.64 -0.78
CA GLU A 206 5.04 -1.61 -2.21
C GLU A 206 4.40 -0.39 -2.88
N ALA A 207 3.10 -0.14 -2.63
CA ALA A 207 2.38 0.99 -3.20
C ALA A 207 3.01 2.34 -2.83
N VAL A 208 3.37 2.57 -1.57
CA VAL A 208 4.02 3.81 -1.10
C VAL A 208 5.37 4.04 -1.77
N ARG A 209 6.17 2.98 -1.97
CA ARG A 209 7.48 3.10 -2.63
C ARG A 209 7.34 3.31 -4.14
N ALA A 210 6.31 2.72 -4.73
CA ALA A 210 5.94 2.92 -6.12
C ALA A 210 5.27 4.27 -6.40
N ALA A 211 4.60 4.84 -5.38
CA ALA A 211 3.73 5.98 -5.55
C ALA A 211 4.50 7.23 -5.97
N ASN A 212 4.28 7.61 -7.22
CA ASN A 212 4.48 8.99 -7.68
C ASN A 212 3.28 9.88 -7.29
N ASP A 213 2.15 9.30 -6.88
CA ASP A 213 0.91 10.02 -6.60
C ASP A 213 0.21 9.52 -5.32
N ALA A 214 0.27 10.35 -4.26
CA ALA A 214 -0.37 10.07 -2.97
C ALA A 214 -1.91 10.02 -3.05
N SER A 215 -2.50 10.60 -4.09
CA SER A 215 -3.96 10.66 -4.26
C SER A 215 -4.60 9.33 -4.68
N ILE A 216 -3.79 8.30 -4.93
CA ILE A 216 -4.23 6.91 -5.13
C ILE A 216 -4.17 6.11 -3.83
N VAL A 217 -3.07 6.25 -3.08
CA VAL A 217 -2.85 5.48 -1.83
C VAL A 217 -3.71 6.01 -0.68
N GLY A 218 -3.92 7.33 -0.62
CA GLY A 218 -4.68 7.99 0.44
C GLY A 218 -6.10 7.43 0.65
N PRO A 219 -6.95 7.35 -0.39
CA PRO A 219 -8.29 6.77 -0.28
C PRO A 219 -8.30 5.31 0.22
N VAL A 220 -7.32 4.50 -0.21
CA VAL A 220 -7.21 3.10 0.23
C VAL A 220 -6.80 3.03 1.71
N ALA A 221 -5.88 3.88 2.16
CA ALA A 221 -5.55 4.02 3.58
C ALA A 221 -6.76 4.52 4.39
N GLY A 222 -7.58 5.42 3.83
CA GLY A 222 -8.83 5.88 4.42
C GLY A 222 -9.80 4.73 4.68
N ALA A 223 -9.97 3.82 3.70
CA ALA A 223 -10.80 2.64 3.87
C ALA A 223 -10.30 1.68 4.97
N VAL A 224 -8.98 1.58 5.17
CA VAL A 224 -8.41 0.82 6.31
C VAL A 224 -8.82 1.46 7.64
N GLU A 225 -8.70 2.79 7.74
CA GLU A 225 -9.05 3.55 8.94
C GLU A 225 -10.54 3.44 9.26
N GLU A 226 -11.42 3.64 8.27
CA GLU A 226 -12.88 3.53 8.42
C GLU A 226 -13.33 2.15 8.91
N LYS A 227 -12.62 1.09 8.49
CA LYS A 227 -12.86 -0.29 8.90
C LYS A 227 -12.17 -0.65 10.23
N GLY A 228 -11.53 0.30 10.91
CA GLY A 228 -10.86 0.09 12.19
C GLY A 228 -9.57 -0.73 12.11
N GLY A 229 -8.99 -0.89 10.92
CA GLY A 229 -7.80 -1.72 10.68
C GLY A 229 -6.47 -0.99 10.82
N LEU A 230 -6.48 0.33 11.05
CA LEU A 230 -5.27 1.16 10.95
C LEU A 230 -4.19 0.74 11.95
N ASP A 231 -4.51 0.63 13.24
CA ASP A 231 -3.49 0.32 14.25
C ASP A 231 -2.87 -1.08 14.05
N ALA A 232 -3.65 -2.06 13.61
CA ALA A 232 -3.15 -3.39 13.27
C ALA A 232 -2.25 -3.38 12.02
N LEU A 233 -2.58 -2.57 11.01
CA LEU A 233 -1.71 -2.32 9.86
C LEU A 233 -0.38 -1.68 10.28
N LEU A 234 -0.42 -0.64 11.14
CA LEU A 234 0.79 0.02 11.64
C LEU A 234 1.66 -0.95 12.46
N GLY A 235 1.04 -1.78 13.31
CA GLY A 235 1.74 -2.84 14.04
C GLY A 235 2.38 -3.90 13.12
N ALA A 236 1.74 -4.22 11.98
CA ALA A 236 2.31 -5.12 10.99
C ALA A 236 3.55 -4.53 10.29
N PHE A 237 3.56 -3.23 9.99
CA PHE A 237 4.78 -2.57 9.50
C PHE A 237 5.91 -2.63 10.53
N ASP A 238 5.62 -2.45 11.81
CA ASP A 238 6.62 -2.53 12.86
C ASP A 238 7.18 -3.95 13.00
N ALA A 239 6.33 -4.98 12.92
CA ALA A 239 6.75 -6.37 12.91
C ALA A 239 7.63 -6.72 11.70
N GLN A 240 7.42 -6.06 10.57
CA GLN A 240 8.22 -6.21 9.35
C GLN A 240 9.46 -5.30 9.31
N ASN A 241 9.66 -4.45 10.32
CA ASN A 241 10.68 -3.41 10.35
C ASN A 241 10.63 -2.46 9.13
N ASP A 242 9.43 -2.19 8.61
CA ASP A 242 9.22 -1.34 7.46
C ASP A 242 8.83 0.08 7.87
N ALA A 243 9.81 0.84 8.36
CA ALA A 243 9.61 2.21 8.80
C ALA A 243 9.15 3.16 7.67
N LEU A 244 9.58 2.91 6.42
CA LEU A 244 9.20 3.75 5.28
C LEU A 244 7.76 3.48 4.84
N GLY A 245 7.35 2.20 4.79
CA GLY A 245 5.96 1.82 4.55
C GLY A 245 5.03 2.42 5.62
N HIS A 246 5.38 2.26 6.90
CA HIS A 246 4.65 2.85 8.03
C HIS A 246 4.46 4.36 7.85
N ALA A 247 5.56 5.11 7.70
CA ALA A 247 5.50 6.56 7.60
C ALA A 247 4.76 7.02 6.33
N GLY A 248 4.98 6.34 5.21
CA GLY A 248 4.35 6.68 3.94
C GLY A 248 2.85 6.40 3.90
N THR A 249 2.38 5.35 4.56
CA THR A 249 0.93 5.09 4.71
C THR A 249 0.26 6.18 5.56
N LEU A 250 0.88 6.59 6.67
CA LEU A 250 0.38 7.71 7.49
C LEU A 250 0.34 9.03 6.71
N ALA A 251 1.39 9.30 5.95
CA ALA A 251 1.48 10.46 5.05
C ALA A 251 0.39 10.46 3.97
N ALA A 252 0.15 9.32 3.31
CA ALA A 252 -0.91 9.20 2.31
C ALA A 252 -2.29 9.44 2.93
N LEU A 253 -2.53 8.89 4.12
CA LEU A 253 -3.76 9.10 4.88
C LEU A 253 -3.91 10.58 5.32
N ALA A 254 -2.81 11.23 5.69
CA ALA A 254 -2.83 12.67 6.02
C ALA A 254 -3.22 13.51 4.80
N GLY A 255 -2.69 13.19 3.62
CA GLY A 255 -3.09 13.82 2.36
C GLY A 255 -4.59 13.64 2.08
N TYR A 256 -5.12 12.44 2.28
CA TYR A 256 -6.54 12.16 2.13
C TYR A 256 -7.41 13.03 3.07
N HIS A 257 -7.06 13.14 4.35
CA HIS A 257 -7.79 13.98 5.31
C HIS A 257 -7.65 15.48 5.02
N LYS A 258 -6.48 15.92 4.55
CA LYS A 258 -6.27 17.30 4.09
C LYS A 258 -7.20 17.63 2.94
N ASP A 259 -7.31 16.76 1.95
CA ASP A 259 -8.19 16.95 0.78
C ASP A 259 -9.68 16.95 1.19
N ALA A 260 -10.03 16.20 2.24
CA ALA A 260 -11.35 16.24 2.87
C ALA A 260 -11.60 17.49 3.77
N GLY A 261 -10.59 18.34 3.96
CA GLY A 261 -10.66 19.56 4.77
C GLY A 261 -10.37 19.37 6.27
N ASP A 262 -10.06 18.15 6.72
CA ASP A 262 -9.67 17.87 8.11
C ASP A 262 -8.17 18.10 8.32
N LEU A 263 -7.79 19.38 8.36
CA LEU A 263 -6.40 19.80 8.58
C LEU A 263 -5.86 19.34 9.95
N GLY A 264 -6.73 19.28 10.97
CA GLY A 264 -6.33 18.87 12.32
C GLY A 264 -5.84 17.42 12.33
N LYS A 265 -6.62 16.53 11.72
CA LYS A 265 -6.25 15.12 11.58
C LYS A 265 -5.05 14.92 10.66
N ALA A 266 -4.97 15.66 9.56
CA ALA A 266 -3.81 15.62 8.66
C ALA A 266 -2.50 15.96 9.39
N ILE A 267 -2.49 17.02 10.22
CA ILE A 267 -1.32 17.41 11.02
C ILE A 267 -0.92 16.29 11.98
N VAL A 268 -1.88 15.72 12.72
CA VAL A 268 -1.61 14.64 13.68
C VAL A 268 -1.02 13.41 12.98
N LEU A 269 -1.53 13.04 11.80
CA LEU A 269 -1.03 11.90 11.03
C LEU A 269 0.39 12.11 10.49
N GLU A 270 0.71 13.29 9.95
CA GLU A 270 2.07 13.61 9.52
C GLU A 270 3.04 13.64 10.72
N GLN A 271 2.63 14.18 11.87
CA GLN A 271 3.44 14.14 13.09
C GLN A 271 3.68 12.71 13.57
N ARG A 272 2.65 11.84 13.57
CA ARG A 272 2.79 10.41 13.88
C ARG A 272 3.77 9.70 12.95
N SER A 273 3.91 10.15 11.70
CA SER A 273 4.85 9.54 10.74
C SER A 273 6.33 9.78 11.07
N LEU A 274 6.67 10.72 11.96
CA LEU A 274 8.05 10.95 12.40
C LEU A 274 8.60 9.80 13.24
N ALA A 275 7.78 9.22 14.13
CA ALA A 275 8.20 8.18 15.07
C ALA A 275 8.82 6.94 14.38
N PRO A 276 8.20 6.31 13.35
CA PRO A 276 8.82 5.19 12.67
C PRO A 276 10.14 5.57 11.97
N LEU A 277 10.27 6.81 11.47
CA LEU A 277 11.45 7.30 10.76
C LEU A 277 12.64 7.59 11.69
N ALA A 278 12.40 7.78 12.99
CA ALA A 278 13.46 7.93 13.99
C ALA A 278 14.35 6.67 14.08
N ARG A 279 13.84 5.51 13.65
CA ARG A 279 14.59 4.24 13.58
C ARG A 279 15.57 4.17 12.41
N LEU A 280 15.50 5.10 11.45
CA LEU A 280 16.34 5.10 10.25
C LEU A 280 17.58 5.98 10.45
N ASP A 281 18.74 5.46 10.03
CA ASP A 281 19.98 6.25 9.96
C ASP A 281 19.86 7.39 8.95
N ASN A 282 19.12 7.15 7.86
CA ASN A 282 18.83 8.19 6.87
C ASN A 282 17.83 9.20 7.45
N VAL A 283 18.27 10.45 7.59
CA VAL A 283 17.49 11.57 8.13
C VAL A 283 16.64 12.29 7.08
N VAL A 284 16.87 12.04 5.79
CA VAL A 284 16.17 12.73 4.70
C VAL A 284 14.64 12.55 4.78
N PRO A 285 14.09 11.35 5.03
CA PRO A 285 12.66 11.18 5.22
C PRO A 285 12.09 12.05 6.36
N ARG A 286 12.83 12.21 7.47
CA ARG A 286 12.41 13.06 8.59
C ARG A 286 12.32 14.52 8.18
N ALA A 287 13.30 15.03 7.43
CA ALA A 287 13.26 16.40 6.89
C ALA A 287 12.01 16.64 6.01
N ILE A 288 11.69 15.68 5.13
CA ILE A 288 10.53 15.75 4.23
C ILE A 288 9.22 15.81 5.04
N VAL A 289 9.10 15.02 6.11
CA VAL A 289 7.91 15.06 6.98
C VAL A 289 7.84 16.38 7.75
N HIS A 290 8.94 16.88 8.32
CA HIS A 290 8.95 18.19 8.97
C HIS A 290 8.53 19.32 8.02
N LEU A 291 8.97 19.30 6.76
CA LEU A 291 8.53 20.27 5.76
C LEU A 291 7.01 20.17 5.50
N ARG A 292 6.45 18.97 5.39
CA ARG A 292 4.99 18.77 5.20
C ARG A 292 4.16 19.19 6.41
N VAL A 293 4.58 18.83 7.62
CA VAL A 293 3.94 19.28 8.87
C VAL A 293 3.94 20.81 8.93
N SER A 294 5.07 21.42 8.60
CA SER A 294 5.22 22.87 8.52
C SER A 294 4.25 23.53 7.53
N GLU A 295 4.07 22.95 6.34
CA GLU A 295 3.09 23.43 5.36
C GLU A 295 1.64 23.31 5.85
N LEU A 296 1.28 22.19 6.47
CA LEU A 296 -0.06 21.98 7.02
C LEU A 296 -0.36 22.96 8.17
N LEU A 297 0.60 23.16 9.07
CA LEU A 297 0.49 24.11 10.19
C LEU A 297 0.34 25.55 9.69
N GLU A 298 1.05 25.92 8.62
CA GLU A 298 0.90 27.23 7.98
C GLU A 298 -0.53 27.44 7.46
N VAL A 299 -1.09 26.45 6.75
CA VAL A 299 -2.48 26.50 6.26
C VAL A 299 -3.47 26.58 7.43
N ALA A 300 -3.19 25.89 8.53
CA ALA A 300 -3.97 25.96 9.77
C ALA A 300 -3.71 27.23 10.61
N SER A 301 -2.95 28.21 10.11
CA SER A 301 -2.59 29.45 10.81
C SER A 301 -1.83 29.27 12.13
N ARG A 302 -1.14 28.14 12.32
CA ARG A 302 -0.29 27.83 13.48
C ARG A 302 1.16 28.21 13.18
N LYS A 303 1.41 29.51 13.03
CA LYS A 303 2.66 30.08 12.48
C LYS A 303 3.92 29.71 13.28
N GLU A 304 3.87 29.75 14.61
CA GLU A 304 5.04 29.47 15.45
C GLU A 304 5.50 28.01 15.30
N GLU A 305 4.55 27.07 15.37
CA GLU A 305 4.83 25.65 15.18
C GLU A 305 5.27 25.35 13.74
N SER A 306 4.63 26.00 12.75
CA SER A 306 5.05 25.97 11.34
C SER A 306 6.53 26.39 11.19
N ALA A 307 6.95 27.46 11.85
CA ALA A 307 8.33 27.93 11.81
C ALA A 307 9.31 26.94 12.46
N ALA A 308 8.93 26.32 13.59
CA ALA A 308 9.73 25.29 14.26
C ALA A 308 9.95 24.06 13.37
N HIS A 309 8.89 23.54 12.74
CA HIS A 309 9.01 22.41 11.81
C HIS A 309 9.82 22.78 10.54
N LEU A 310 9.70 24.00 10.01
CA LEU A 310 10.55 24.44 8.89
C LEU A 310 12.04 24.49 9.29
N ALA A 311 12.35 25.07 10.45
CA ALA A 311 13.72 25.11 10.96
C ALA A 311 14.28 23.68 11.12
N ALA A 312 13.50 22.76 11.70
CA ALA A 312 13.90 21.36 11.82
C ALA A 312 14.20 20.70 10.45
N ALA A 313 13.37 20.94 9.43
CA ALA A 313 13.60 20.42 8.09
C ALA A 313 14.91 20.94 7.47
N ILE A 314 15.16 22.26 7.59
CA ILE A 314 16.41 22.90 7.13
C ILE A 314 17.63 22.27 7.83
N LEU A 315 17.57 22.13 9.16
CA LEU A 315 18.68 21.59 9.94
C LEU A 315 19.00 20.14 9.59
N TYR A 316 18.00 19.28 9.44
CA TYR A 316 18.21 17.90 9.01
C TYR A 316 18.91 17.83 7.66
N ARG A 317 18.47 18.64 6.68
CA ARG A 317 19.09 18.63 5.36
C ARG A 317 20.49 19.21 5.35
N ALA A 318 20.67 20.41 5.89
CA ALA A 318 21.94 21.13 5.89
C ALA A 318 23.05 20.28 6.52
N LEU A 319 22.81 19.70 7.70
CA LEU A 319 23.79 18.88 8.42
C LEU A 319 23.97 17.46 7.83
N SER A 320 23.05 17.02 6.98
CA SER A 320 23.20 15.79 6.19
C SER A 320 24.00 15.99 4.90
N GLY A 321 24.24 17.23 4.47
CA GLY A 321 24.89 17.55 3.19
C GLY A 321 24.03 17.25 1.96
N VAL A 322 22.73 17.02 2.15
CA VAL A 322 21.78 16.74 1.06
C VAL A 322 21.12 18.04 0.60
N ASP A 323 20.78 18.13 -0.69
CA ASP A 323 20.04 19.26 -1.27
C ASP A 323 18.78 19.63 -0.45
N PHE A 324 18.61 20.94 -0.22
CA PHE A 324 17.52 21.50 0.60
C PHE A 324 16.79 22.67 -0.07
N ARG A 325 16.74 22.65 -1.42
CA ARG A 325 16.08 23.71 -2.20
C ARG A 325 14.59 23.83 -1.89
N ALA A 326 13.93 22.74 -1.53
CA ALA A 326 12.51 22.74 -1.18
C ALA A 326 12.27 23.56 0.10
N GLU A 327 13.08 23.32 1.13
CA GLU A 327 13.03 24.01 2.41
C GLU A 327 13.40 25.50 2.26
N ILE A 328 14.41 25.82 1.45
CA ILE A 328 14.74 27.22 1.11
C ILE A 328 13.59 27.91 0.39
N ARG A 329 12.97 27.25 -0.58
CA ARG A 329 11.82 27.81 -1.30
C ARG A 329 10.66 28.10 -0.36
N ALA A 330 10.36 27.19 0.57
CA ALA A 330 9.33 27.39 1.58
C ALA A 330 9.65 28.60 2.47
N LEU A 331 10.91 28.76 2.91
CA LEU A 331 11.35 29.92 3.68
C LEU A 331 11.20 31.24 2.90
N VAL A 332 11.63 31.26 1.64
CA VAL A 332 11.50 32.44 0.75
C VAL A 332 10.04 32.86 0.61
N VAL A 333 9.13 31.91 0.37
CA VAL A 333 7.70 32.19 0.24
C VAL A 333 7.14 32.84 1.51
N ARG A 334 7.56 32.39 2.70
CA ARG A 334 7.09 32.95 3.97
C ARG A 334 7.65 34.34 4.25
N LEU A 335 8.95 34.53 4.06
CA LEU A 335 9.59 35.84 4.20
C LEU A 335 8.99 36.89 3.24
N GLY A 336 8.61 36.48 2.02
CA GLY A 336 7.95 37.36 1.06
C GLY A 336 6.51 37.73 1.42
N ARG A 337 5.80 36.89 2.19
CA ARG A 337 4.43 37.15 2.65
C ARG A 337 4.38 37.94 3.97
N ASP A 338 5.36 37.71 4.84
CA ASP A 338 5.41 38.30 6.18
C ASP A 338 6.84 38.75 6.49
N ARG A 339 7.06 40.08 6.44
CA ARG A 339 8.39 40.67 6.71
C ARG A 339 8.86 40.42 8.15
N GLY A 340 7.93 40.17 9.07
CA GLY A 340 8.20 39.83 10.46
C GLY A 340 8.50 38.35 10.67
N TYR A 341 8.43 37.51 9.62
CA TYR A 341 8.69 36.09 9.75
C TYR A 341 10.12 35.82 10.26
N THR A 342 10.21 34.99 11.29
CA THR A 342 11.47 34.57 11.91
C THR A 342 11.41 33.06 12.17
N LEU A 343 12.56 32.41 12.05
CA LEU A 343 12.73 31.05 12.53
C LEU A 343 12.99 31.10 14.04
N PRO A 344 12.55 30.09 14.82
CA PRO A 344 12.91 30.02 16.23
C PRO A 344 14.41 29.83 16.40
N ALA A 345 14.92 30.24 17.57
CA ALA A 345 16.32 30.00 17.93
C ALA A 345 16.61 28.49 17.96
N ALA A 346 17.74 28.08 17.38
CA ALA A 346 18.18 26.69 17.33
C ALA A 346 18.26 26.08 18.74
N ALA A 347 18.78 26.81 19.72
CA ALA A 347 18.83 26.33 21.11
C ALA A 347 17.43 26.01 21.66
N ALA A 348 16.47 26.92 21.52
CA ALA A 348 15.10 26.71 21.97
C ALA A 348 14.43 25.52 21.24
N LEU A 349 14.68 25.38 19.93
CA LEU A 349 14.17 24.25 19.15
C LEU A 349 14.74 22.90 19.63
N LEU A 350 16.03 22.84 19.98
CA LEU A 350 16.69 21.61 20.42
C LEU A 350 16.40 21.25 21.88
N GLU A 351 15.93 22.22 22.68
CA GLU A 351 15.45 22.00 24.05
C GLU A 351 14.00 21.48 24.10
N ASP A 352 13.22 21.67 23.04
CA ASP A 352 11.84 21.19 22.95
C ASP A 352 11.82 19.64 22.80
N PRO A 353 11.15 18.90 23.72
CA PRO A 353 11.03 17.45 23.66
C PRO A 353 10.44 16.91 22.34
N SER A 354 9.60 17.70 21.67
CA SER A 354 8.99 17.35 20.37
C SER A 354 10.03 17.22 19.25
N PHE A 355 11.23 17.77 19.45
CA PHE A 355 12.35 17.75 18.52
C PHE A 355 13.57 16.99 19.06
N ALA A 356 13.37 16.10 20.06
CA ALA A 356 14.46 15.34 20.68
C ALA A 356 15.31 14.52 19.68
N ASP A 357 14.70 14.00 18.60
CA ASP A 357 15.44 13.28 17.56
C ASP A 357 16.34 14.19 16.72
N LEU A 358 15.93 15.44 16.51
CA LEU A 358 16.78 16.45 15.87
C LEU A 358 17.93 16.83 16.79
N ALA A 359 17.67 17.04 18.08
CA ALA A 359 18.70 17.31 19.08
C ALA A 359 19.77 16.21 19.11
N ARG A 360 19.35 14.94 19.13
CA ARG A 360 20.26 13.79 19.05
C ARG A 360 21.06 13.80 17.75
N PHE A 361 20.41 14.08 16.62
CA PHE A 361 21.08 14.15 15.32
C PHE A 361 22.15 15.26 15.27
N VAL A 362 21.83 16.48 15.72
CA VAL A 362 22.79 17.60 15.78
C VAL A 362 23.99 17.21 16.67
N GLN A 363 23.73 16.60 17.83
CA GLN A 363 24.78 16.11 18.71
C GLN A 363 25.69 15.08 18.03
N THR A 364 25.12 14.12 17.28
CA THR A 364 25.92 13.11 16.55
C THR A 364 26.82 13.71 15.46
N LYS A 365 26.45 14.89 14.93
CA LYS A 365 27.26 15.62 13.95
C LYS A 365 28.40 16.40 14.61
N GLY A 366 28.36 16.57 15.94
CA GLY A 366 29.39 17.28 16.69
C GLY A 366 29.48 18.78 16.38
N VAL A 367 28.41 19.37 15.82
CA VAL A 367 28.37 20.79 15.48
C VAL A 367 27.87 21.60 16.68
N PRO A 368 28.59 22.64 17.13
CA PRO A 368 28.12 23.52 18.20
C PRO A 368 26.79 24.21 17.84
N VAL A 369 25.85 24.26 18.79
CA VAL A 369 24.53 24.90 18.58
C VAL A 369 24.66 26.38 18.20
N THR A 370 25.70 27.06 18.68
CA THR A 370 26.03 28.45 18.32
C THR A 370 26.35 28.61 16.84
N ASP A 371 27.05 27.62 16.26
CA ASP A 371 27.46 27.66 14.85
C ASP A 371 26.24 27.37 13.97
N VAL A 372 25.42 26.40 14.39
CA VAL A 372 24.12 26.11 13.75
C VAL A 372 23.21 27.36 13.74
N GLN A 373 23.15 28.08 14.85
CA GLN A 373 22.39 29.33 14.94
C GLN A 373 22.94 30.40 13.99
N ALA A 374 24.26 30.61 13.98
CA ALA A 374 24.91 31.59 13.12
C ALA A 374 24.65 31.31 11.62
N ASP A 375 24.70 30.04 11.21
CA ASP A 375 24.42 29.63 9.84
C ASP A 375 22.94 29.86 9.45
N LEU A 376 21.98 29.56 10.33
CA LEU A 376 20.57 29.85 10.09
C LEU A 376 20.29 31.35 9.98
N ASP A 377 20.93 32.16 10.83
CA ASP A 377 20.79 33.62 10.80
C ASP A 377 21.39 34.21 9.52
N ALA A 378 22.58 33.75 9.12
CA ALA A 378 23.25 34.16 7.89
C ALA A 378 22.41 33.81 6.66
N LEU A 379 21.88 32.58 6.60
CA LEU A 379 20.97 32.15 5.54
C LEU A 379 19.73 33.04 5.47
N THR A 380 19.07 33.27 6.61
CA THR A 380 17.85 34.08 6.67
C THR A 380 18.11 35.53 6.24
N ALA A 381 19.22 36.12 6.68
CA ALA A 381 19.62 37.47 6.30
C ALA A 381 19.91 37.57 4.78
N GLN A 382 20.63 36.60 4.22
CA GLN A 382 20.93 36.55 2.79
C GLN A 382 19.65 36.46 1.95
N LEU A 383 18.68 35.64 2.37
CA LEU A 383 17.41 35.51 1.66
C LEU A 383 16.58 36.79 1.75
N LYS A 384 16.51 37.44 2.92
CA LYS A 384 15.85 38.75 3.11
C LYS A 384 16.43 39.82 2.18
N GLN A 385 17.77 39.89 2.10
CA GLN A 385 18.45 40.79 1.17
C GLN A 385 18.10 40.49 -0.29
N HIS A 386 18.06 39.22 -0.69
CA HIS A 386 17.75 38.81 -2.06
C HIS A 386 16.32 39.16 -2.49
N ILE A 387 15.35 39.07 -1.58
CA ILE A 387 13.94 39.34 -1.87
C ILE A 387 13.51 40.80 -1.59
N GLY A 388 14.43 41.64 -1.09
CA GLY A 388 14.18 43.06 -0.81
C GLY A 388 13.27 43.32 0.40
N VAL A 389 13.40 42.49 1.44
CA VAL A 389 12.59 42.55 2.67
C VAL A 389 13.43 42.90 3.89
#